data_AF-X1AR55-F1
#
_entry.id   AF-X1AR55-F1
#
_cell.length_a   1.000
_cell.length_b   1.000
_cell.length_c   1.000
_cell.angle_alpha   90.00
_cell.angle_beta   90.00
_cell.angle_gamma   90.00
#
_symmetry.space_group_name_H-M   'P 1'
#
loop_
_entity.id
_entity.type
_entity.pdbx_description
1 polymer ?
#
loop_
_entity_poly.entity_id
_entity_poly.type
_entity_poly.pdbx_seq_one_letter_code
_entity_poly.pdbx_strand_id
1 'polypeptide(L)'
;MKENNPDLEETRRHLEGYRRLEEFREDFIAVMSHEFHTPLTGIIGYADLMLMGEAGPLSDRQRTFLTEMLEKSQDLLRLIDN
;
A
#
# COMPACT_ATOMS: atom_id res chain seq x y z
N MET A 1 42.42 7.12 29.20
CA MET A 1 42.45 6.14 28.11
C MET A 1 41.01 5.91 27.69
N LYS A 2 40.65 6.13 26.42
CA LYS A 2 39.33 5.72 25.92
C LYS A 2 39.42 4.22 25.69
N GLU A 3 38.78 3.46 26.58
CA GLU A 3 38.62 2.03 26.42
C GLU A 3 37.68 1.82 25.22
N ASN A 4 38.28 1.65 24.03
CA ASN A 4 37.55 1.25 22.83
C ASN A 4 37.11 -0.19 23.08
N ASN A 5 35.93 -0.37 23.69
CA ASN A 5 35.34 -1.68 23.91
C ASN A 5 34.79 -2.17 22.56
N PRO A 6 35.45 -3.14 21.90
CA PRO A 6 35.10 -3.55 20.54
C PRO A 6 33.64 -4.04 20.42
N ASP A 7 33.08 -4.56 21.52
CA ASP A 7 31.70 -5.03 21.64
C ASP A 7 30.68 -3.88 21.54
N LEU A 8 31.01 -2.69 22.06
CA LEU A 8 30.15 -1.51 21.94
C LEU A 8 30.10 -0.99 20.50
N GLU A 9 31.24 -1.01 19.79
CA GLU A 9 31.30 -0.56 18.40
C GLU A 9 30.61 -1.55 17.45
N GLU A 10 30.73 -2.86 17.71
CA GLU A 10 29.98 -3.90 16.99
C GLU A 10 28.46 -3.78 17.22
N THR A 11 28.04 -3.60 18.47
CA THR A 11 26.63 -3.34 18.81
C THR A 11 26.10 -2.08 18.12
N ARG A 12 26.90 -1.01 18.08
CA ARG A 12 26.53 0.26 17.44
C ARG A 12 26.37 0.08 15.92
N ARG A 13 27.25 -0.67 15.28
CA ARG A 13 27.14 -1.02 13.84
C ARG A 13 25.89 -1.85 13.54
N HIS A 14 25.56 -2.81 14.39
CA HIS A 14 24.32 -3.58 14.23
C HIS A 14 23.09 -2.68 14.37
N LEU A 15 23.03 -1.82 15.39
CA LEU A 15 21.93 -0.87 15.56
C LEU A 15 21.79 0.11 14.37
N GLU A 16 22.91 0.63 13.86
CA GLU A 16 22.91 1.47 12.65
C GLU A 16 22.42 0.70 11.42
N GLY A 17 22.79 -0.58 11.28
CA GLY A 17 22.29 -1.46 10.22
C GLY A 17 20.79 -1.72 10.32
N TYR A 18 20.29 -2.02 11.52
CA TYR A 18 18.85 -2.21 11.77
C TYR A 18 18.05 -0.93 11.47
N ARG A 19 18.52 0.24 11.93
CA ARG A 19 17.84 1.51 11.64
C ARG A 19 17.73 1.80 10.15
N ARG A 20 18.81 1.58 9.39
CA ARG A 20 18.77 1.76 7.92
C ARG A 20 17.78 0.82 7.25
N LEU A 21 17.65 -0.42 7.74
CA LEU A 21 16.68 -1.37 7.22
C LEU A 21 15.24 -0.96 7.56
N GLU A 22 15.00 -0.45 8.77
CA GLU A 22 13.70 0.10 9.17
C GLU A 22 13.34 1.33 8.33
N GLU A 23 14.25 2.29 8.18
CA GLU A 23 14.07 3.48 7.34
C GLU A 23 13.75 3.07 5.89
N PHE A 24 14.51 2.14 5.32
CA PHE A 24 14.24 1.63 3.97
C PHE A 24 12.86 0.96 3.87
N ARG A 25 12.44 0.20 4.90
CA ARG A 25 11.12 -0.44 4.92
C ARG A 25 10.01 0.59 4.99
N GLU A 26 10.15 1.63 5.80
CA GLU A 26 9.18 2.71 5.93
C GLU A 26 9.04 3.50 4.62
N ASP A 27 10.17 3.91 4.03
CA ASP A 27 10.20 4.60 2.74
C ASP A 27 9.58 3.75 1.64
N PHE A 28 9.90 2.46 1.60
CA PHE A 28 9.33 1.53 0.63
C PHE A 28 7.81 1.43 0.77
N ILE A 29 7.30 1.26 1.99
CA ILE A 29 5.85 1.20 2.24
C ILE A 29 5.18 2.50 1.82
N ALA A 30 5.73 3.66 2.20
CA ALA A 30 5.18 4.97 1.85
C ALA A 30 5.09 5.18 0.34
N VAL A 31 6.16 4.85 -0.40
CA VAL A 31 6.18 4.95 -1.87
C VAL A 31 5.14 4.03 -2.48
N MET A 32 5.07 2.76 -2.05
CA MET A 32 4.11 1.81 -2.59
C MET A 32 2.66 2.23 -2.32
N SER A 33 2.35 2.77 -1.13
CA SER A 33 1.02 3.30 -0.83
C SER A 33 0.63 4.45 -1.77
N HIS A 34 1.53 5.40 -2.01
CA HIS A 34 1.28 6.48 -2.96
C HIS A 34 1.06 5.99 -4.39
N GLU A 35 1.90 5.05 -4.86
CA GLU A 35 1.80 4.49 -6.20
C GLU A 35 0.53 3.65 -6.40
N PHE A 36 -0.01 3.03 -5.34
CA PHE A 36 -1.26 2.28 -5.41
C PHE A 36 -2.52 3.15 -5.25
N HIS A 37 -2.45 4.27 -4.55
CA HIS A 37 -3.60 5.15 -4.36
C HIS A 37 -4.21 5.61 -5.70
N THR A 38 -3.37 6.02 -6.66
CA THR A 38 -3.80 6.50 -7.98
C THR A 38 -4.54 5.44 -8.81
N PRO A 39 -3.97 4.25 -9.09
CA PRO A 39 -4.67 3.21 -9.85
C PRO A 39 -5.92 2.70 -9.12
N LEU A 40 -5.92 2.58 -7.79
CA LEU A 40 -7.11 2.16 -7.04
C LEU A 40 -8.23 3.18 -7.10
N THR A 41 -7.90 4.47 -6.97
CA THR A 41 -8.88 5.56 -7.16
C THR A 41 -9.51 5.49 -8.55
N GLY A 42 -8.72 5.21 -9.59
CA GLY A 42 -9.23 5.03 -10.95
C GLY A 42 -10.17 3.82 -11.07
N ILE A 43 -9.77 2.65 -10.56
CA ILE A 43 -10.58 1.42 -10.60
C ILE A 43 -11.92 1.63 -9.87
N ILE A 44 -11.87 2.21 -8.66
CA ILE A 44 -13.06 2.52 -7.86
C ILE A 44 -13.98 3.48 -8.63
N GLY A 45 -13.44 4.59 -9.13
CA GLY A 45 -14.21 5.59 -9.88
C GLY A 45 -14.88 5.01 -11.13
N TYR A 46 -14.16 4.22 -11.92
CA TYR A 46 -14.76 3.58 -13.10
C TYR A 46 -15.81 2.53 -12.74
N ALA A 47 -15.56 1.70 -11.71
CA ALA A 47 -16.53 0.72 -11.25
C ALA A 47 -17.82 1.40 -10.76
N ASP A 48 -17.71 2.49 -9.99
CA ASP A 48 -18.84 3.30 -9.54
C ASP A 48 -19.63 3.88 -10.70
N LEU A 49 -18.97 4.50 -11.69
CA LEU A 49 -19.63 5.03 -12.88
C LEU A 49 -20.39 3.93 -13.66
N MET A 50 -19.79 2.75 -13.82
CA MET A 50 -20.46 1.62 -14.47
C MET A 50 -21.68 1.14 -13.67
N LEU A 51 -21.57 1.05 -12.34
CA LEU A 51 -22.66 0.62 -11.46
C LEU A 51 -23.82 1.62 -11.40
N MET A 52 -23.51 2.92 -11.57
CA MET A 52 -24.48 4.02 -11.74
C MET A 52 -25.19 4.00 -13.10
N GLY A 53 -24.69 3.21 -14.05
CA GLY A 53 -25.29 3.05 -15.39
C GLY A 53 -24.74 4.03 -16.44
N GLU A 54 -23.69 4.79 -16.14
CA GLU A 54 -23.08 5.76 -17.06
C GLU A 54 -22.44 5.09 -18.29
N ALA A 55 -22.08 3.80 -18.17
CA ALA A 55 -21.58 2.97 -19.26
C ALA A 55 -22.68 2.18 -20.00
N GLY A 56 -23.95 2.46 -19.71
CA GLY A 56 -25.10 1.72 -20.23
C GLY A 56 -25.56 0.57 -19.31
N PRO A 57 -26.57 -0.21 -19.75
CA PRO A 57 -27.15 -1.26 -18.93
C PRO A 57 -26.17 -2.42 -18.70
N LEU A 58 -26.13 -2.91 -17.46
CA LEU A 58 -25.35 -4.07 -17.06
C LEU A 58 -26.26 -5.30 -16.93
N SER A 59 -25.77 -6.45 -17.37
CA SER A 59 -26.34 -7.74 -16.94
C SER A 59 -26.11 -7.99 -15.45
N ASP A 60 -26.93 -8.83 -14.84
CA ASP A 60 -26.79 -9.19 -13.42
C ASP A 60 -25.39 -9.71 -13.08
N ARG A 61 -24.82 -10.53 -13.97
CA ARG A 61 -23.48 -11.09 -13.80
C ARG A 61 -22.39 -10.00 -13.83
N GLN A 62 -22.50 -9.02 -14.74
CA GLN A 62 -21.56 -7.91 -14.78
C GLN A 62 -21.67 -7.04 -13.53
N ARG A 63 -22.90 -6.79 -13.04
CA ARG A 63 -23.12 -6.06 -11.80
C ARG A 63 -22.47 -6.78 -10.61
N THR A 64 -22.63 -8.09 -10.48
CA THR A 64 -21.95 -8.88 -9.43
C THR A 64 -20.43 -8.74 -9.49
N PHE A 65 -19.83 -8.90 -10.67
CA PHE A 65 -18.37 -8.76 -10.81
C PHE A 65 -17.87 -7.36 -10.48
N LEU A 66 -18.58 -6.32 -10.92
CA LEU A 66 -18.22 -4.94 -10.61
C LEU A 66 -18.34 -4.63 -9.12
N THR A 67 -19.38 -5.12 -8.44
CA THR A 67 -19.52 -4.98 -6.99
C THR A 67 -18.36 -5.66 -6.26
N GLU A 68 -18.02 -6.90 -6.62
CA GLU A 68 -16.89 -7.61 -6.00
C GLU A 68 -15.56 -6.89 -6.25
N MET A 69 -15.31 -6.41 -7.48
CA MET A 69 -14.11 -5.65 -7.81
C MET A 69 -14.02 -4.35 -7.01
N LEU A 70 -15.14 -3.63 -6.84
CA LEU A 70 -15.22 -2.41 -6.07
C LEU A 70 -14.90 -2.66 -4.60
N GLU A 71 -15.54 -3.66 -3.99
CA GLU A 71 -15.29 -4.06 -2.60
C GLU A 71 -13.82 -4.41 -2.38
N LYS A 72 -13.21 -5.22 -3.26
CA LYS A 72 -11.80 -5.61 -3.15
C LYS A 72 -10.85 -4.44 -3.35
N SER A 73 -11.18 -3.49 -4.21
CA SER A 73 -10.38 -2.28 -4.42
C SER A 73 -10.41 -1.36 -3.20
N GLN A 74 -11.59 -1.22 -2.57
CA GLN A 74 -11.74 -0.48 -1.31
C GLN A 74 -11.06 -1.16 -0.13
N ASP A 75 -11.12 -2.50 -0.05
CA ASP A 75 -10.37 -3.29 0.94
C ASP A 75 -8.88 -3.03 0.82
N LEU A 76 -8.33 -3.05 -0.41
CA LEU A 76 -6.92 -2.82 -0.65
C LEU A 76 -6.51 -1.37 -0.34
N LEU A 77 -7.34 -0.38 -0.70
CA LEU A 77 -7.10 1.02 -0.36
C LEU A 77 -7.01 1.22 1.15
N ARG A 78 -7.94 0.63 1.91
CA ARG A 78 -7.90 0.64 3.38
C ARG A 78 -6.66 -0.03 3.95
N LEU A 79 -6.13 -1.07 3.30
CA LEU A 79 -4.93 -1.76 3.77
C LEU A 79 -3.67 -0.91 3.60
N ILE A 80 -3.58 -0.11 2.53
CA ILE A 80 -2.39 0.71 2.24
C ILE A 80 -2.41 2.08 2.94
N ASP A 81 -3.58 2.53 3.40
CA ASP A 81 -3.78 3.77 4.16
C ASP A 81 -3.53 3.61 5.69
N ASN A 82 -3.43 2.37 6.19
CA ASN A 82 -3.17 2.05 7.61
C ASN A 82 -1.70 1.76 7.89
#